data_AF-A0A2V1AD29-F1
#
_entry.id   AF-A0A2V1AD29-F1
#
_cell.length_a   1.000
_cell.length_b   1.000
_cell.length_c   1.000
_cell.angle_alpha   90.00
_cell.angle_beta   90.00
_cell.angle_gamma   90.00
#
_symmetry.space_group_name_H-M   'P 1'
#
loop_
_entity.id
_entity.type
_entity.pdbx_description
1 polymer ?
#
loop_
_entity_poly.entity_id
_entity_poly.type
_entity_poly.pdbx_seq_one_letter_code
_entity_poly.pdbx_strand_id
1 'polypeptide(L)'
;MSVEDLTQVVPDPLDEIYPEDEPQFVPEPPKKTWIHTASSILLNIQKYSAYGFLGFYGLHTASTVIIPGIGISQSACQDVFEMCRNIYMAPLMEPTMVYATGIVHIGAGLALRILRLWAKKRPKMKETDIIIKEENRDDIGLGGIGTIFGLGFKKSWISSTFPSFTPLTFSGYVLTAAVAYHVAKMKLGPVSVDGDSSLVTLSYVTHYLNQSPWGKLGNIVNYGMLALVSWVSFYHTVSGLFKYRRQFSLRAKKIAYGVIAFLTGLSVISMTRLRHWDLEIGFLGKQFAKYLFVV
;
A
#
# COMPACT_ATOMS: atom_id res chain seq x y z
N MET A 1 32.76 21.31 33.46
CA MET A 1 33.43 22.04 32.38
C MET A 1 32.66 23.31 32.18
N SER A 2 33.17 24.41 32.72
CA SER A 2 32.66 25.73 32.38
C SER A 2 33.21 26.13 31.02
N VAL A 3 32.60 27.13 30.39
CA VAL A 3 33.04 27.62 29.07
C VAL A 3 34.47 28.18 29.14
N GLU A 4 34.96 28.55 30.34
CA GLU A 4 36.32 28.98 30.58
C GLU A 4 37.38 27.85 30.48
N ASP A 5 36.97 26.58 30.51
CA ASP A 5 37.87 25.42 30.40
C ASP A 5 38.20 25.04 28.95
N LEU A 6 37.69 25.77 27.95
CA LEU A 6 37.89 25.46 26.54
C LEU A 6 39.18 26.11 26.01
N THR A 7 40.14 25.28 25.63
CA THR A 7 41.35 25.72 24.92
C THR A 7 41.07 25.82 23.43
N GLN A 8 41.44 26.94 22.81
CA GLN A 8 41.30 27.13 21.37
C GLN A 8 42.32 26.25 20.66
N VAL A 9 41.85 25.19 20.01
CA VAL A 9 42.66 24.31 19.17
C VAL A 9 42.69 24.90 17.76
N VAL A 10 43.90 25.02 17.19
CA VAL A 10 44.08 25.45 15.79
C VAL A 10 43.44 24.38 14.88
N PRO A 11 42.59 24.76 13.91
CA PRO A 11 42.01 23.78 12.99
C PRO A 11 43.13 23.09 12.21
N ASP A 12 43.07 21.75 12.17
CA ASP A 12 43.98 20.98 11.33
C ASP A 12 43.84 21.44 9.87
N PRO A 13 44.96 21.71 9.16
CA PRO A 13 44.92 21.99 7.74
C PRO A 13 44.31 20.79 7.02
N LEU A 14 43.29 21.04 6.20
CA LEU A 14 42.59 20.02 5.40
C LEU A 14 43.45 19.39 4.31
N ASP A 15 44.76 19.68 4.26
CA ASP A 15 45.67 19.27 3.19
C ASP A 15 46.37 17.93 3.46
N GLU A 16 46.28 17.36 4.67
CA GLU A 16 46.63 15.94 4.90
C GLU A 16 45.42 15.04 4.62
N ILE A 17 44.91 15.12 3.39
CA ILE A 17 43.93 14.16 2.87
C ILE A 17 44.72 12.91 2.50
N TYR A 18 44.71 11.91 3.39
CA TYR A 18 45.04 10.48 3.19
C TYR A 18 46.25 10.17 2.28
N PRO A 19 47.28 9.43 2.74
CA PRO A 19 48.36 8.98 1.85
C PRO A 19 47.75 8.37 0.58
N GLU A 20 48.02 8.95 -0.61
CA GLU A 20 47.52 8.45 -1.90
C GLU A 20 47.94 6.97 -2.14
N ASP A 21 48.97 6.54 -1.41
CA ASP A 21 49.58 5.22 -1.45
C ASP A 21 48.98 4.20 -0.46
N GLU A 22 48.01 4.56 0.38
CA GLU A 22 47.26 3.53 1.12
C GLU A 22 46.36 2.77 0.15
N PRO A 23 46.48 1.43 0.04
CA PRO A 23 45.61 0.65 -0.82
C PRO A 23 44.18 0.87 -0.34
N GLN A 24 43.40 1.59 -1.16
CA GLN A 24 41.96 1.77 -0.91
C GLN A 24 41.39 0.39 -0.59
N PHE A 25 40.82 0.23 0.60
CA PHE A 25 40.14 -0.99 0.96
C PHE A 25 39.03 -1.22 -0.05
N VAL A 26 39.28 -2.10 -1.03
CA VAL A 26 38.28 -2.60 -1.95
C VAL A 26 37.66 -3.79 -1.22
N PRO A 27 36.47 -3.64 -0.61
CA PRO A 27 35.81 -4.77 0.03
C PRO A 27 35.66 -5.89 -1.00
N GLU A 28 36.11 -7.09 -0.65
CA GLU A 28 35.87 -8.26 -1.49
C GLU A 28 34.36 -8.34 -1.80
N PRO A 29 33.98 -8.58 -3.07
CA PRO A 29 32.57 -8.70 -3.41
C PRO A 29 31.95 -9.80 -2.55
N PRO A 30 30.85 -9.52 -1.83
CA PRO A 30 30.29 -10.47 -0.89
C PRO A 30 29.96 -11.77 -1.62
N LYS A 31 30.50 -12.90 -1.13
CA LYS A 31 30.25 -14.23 -1.71
C LYS A 31 28.74 -14.46 -1.75
N LYS A 32 28.20 -14.69 -2.96
CA LYS A 32 26.76 -14.94 -3.16
C LYS A 32 26.38 -16.22 -2.43
N THR A 33 25.67 -16.07 -1.31
CA THR A 33 25.09 -17.19 -0.58
C THR A 33 23.80 -17.66 -1.26
N TRP A 34 23.40 -18.91 -1.04
CA TRP A 34 22.10 -19.41 -1.52
C TRP A 34 20.93 -18.54 -1.04
N ILE A 35 21.05 -17.94 0.15
CA ILE A 35 20.08 -17.01 0.75
C ILE A 35 19.95 -15.75 -0.11
N HIS A 36 21.08 -15.21 -0.61
CA HIS A 36 21.07 -14.05 -1.50
C HIS A 36 20.36 -14.37 -2.82
N THR A 37 20.68 -15.53 -3.43
CA THR A 37 20.03 -15.98 -4.67
C THR A 37 18.52 -16.20 -4.47
N ALA A 38 18.13 -16.93 -3.43
CA ALA A 38 16.73 -17.16 -3.10
C ALA A 38 15.97 -15.84 -2.81
N SER A 39 16.59 -14.92 -2.07
CA SER A 39 16.03 -13.59 -1.81
C SER A 39 15.81 -12.81 -3.10
N SER A 40 16.76 -12.88 -4.05
CA SER A 40 16.65 -12.19 -5.34
C SER A 40 15.53 -12.78 -6.20
N ILE A 41 15.36 -14.09 -6.22
CA ILE A 41 14.27 -14.76 -6.94
C ILE A 41 12.92 -14.35 -6.34
N LEU A 42 12.77 -14.43 -5.02
CA LEU A 42 11.54 -14.03 -4.33
C LEU A 42 11.19 -12.56 -4.55
N LEU A 43 12.18 -11.66 -4.55
CA LEU A 43 11.97 -10.24 -4.88
C LEU A 43 11.48 -10.04 -6.31
N ASN A 44 12.02 -10.79 -7.27
CA ASN A 44 11.57 -10.73 -8.66
C ASN A 44 10.14 -11.26 -8.80
N ILE A 45 9.83 -12.41 -8.20
CA ILE A 45 8.47 -12.96 -8.18
C ILE A 45 7.48 -11.95 -7.61
N GLN A 46 7.79 -11.37 -6.44
CA GLN A 46 6.96 -10.35 -5.79
C GLN A 46 6.77 -9.11 -6.66
N LYS A 47 7.82 -8.66 -7.37
CA LYS A 47 7.76 -7.50 -8.27
C LYS A 47 6.90 -7.78 -9.49
N TYR A 48 7.13 -8.90 -10.17
CA TYR A 48 6.46 -9.19 -11.44
C TYR A 48 5.00 -9.60 -11.26
N SER A 49 4.66 -10.29 -10.16
CA SER A 49 3.27 -10.58 -9.83
C SER A 49 2.45 -9.31 -9.57
N ALA A 50 3.06 -8.24 -9.05
CA ALA A 50 2.38 -6.98 -8.79
C ALA A 50 1.87 -6.30 -10.08
N TYR A 51 2.55 -6.45 -11.22
CA TYR A 51 2.11 -5.86 -12.49
C TYR A 51 0.82 -6.48 -13.01
N GLY A 52 0.63 -7.79 -12.80
CA GLY A 52 -0.63 -8.45 -13.16
C GLY A 52 -1.81 -7.90 -12.35
N PHE A 53 -1.62 -7.72 -11.04
CA PHE A 53 -2.64 -7.11 -10.19
C PHE A 53 -2.93 -5.63 -10.54
N LEU A 54 -1.93 -4.89 -11.01
CA LEU A 54 -2.05 -3.46 -11.33
C LEU A 54 -3.11 -3.18 -12.42
N GLY A 55 -3.30 -4.10 -13.37
CA GLY A 55 -4.33 -3.97 -14.40
C GLY A 55 -5.75 -3.97 -13.81
N PHE A 56 -6.07 -4.94 -12.97
CA PHE A 56 -7.33 -4.98 -12.21
C PHE A 56 -7.47 -3.74 -11.32
N TYR A 57 -6.44 -3.43 -10.54
CA TYR A 57 -6.45 -2.31 -9.61
C TYR A 57 -6.71 -0.97 -10.30
N GLY A 58 -6.14 -0.75 -11.49
CA GLY A 58 -6.38 0.44 -12.30
C GLY A 58 -7.84 0.56 -12.75
N LEU A 59 -8.40 -0.49 -13.35
CA LEU A 59 -9.80 -0.52 -13.79
C LEU A 59 -10.77 -0.36 -12.61
N HIS A 60 -10.49 -1.03 -11.49
CA HIS A 60 -11.30 -0.95 -10.28
C HIS A 60 -11.26 0.44 -9.67
N THR A 61 -10.07 1.05 -9.52
CA THR A 61 -9.91 2.42 -9.01
C THR A 61 -10.59 3.42 -9.95
N ALA A 62 -10.47 3.26 -11.26
CA ALA A 62 -11.14 4.15 -12.21
C ALA A 62 -12.65 4.13 -12.03
N SER A 63 -13.25 2.95 -12.03
CA SER A 63 -14.71 2.77 -11.96
C SER A 63 -15.35 3.02 -10.59
N THR A 64 -14.63 2.80 -9.48
CA THR A 64 -15.21 2.94 -8.13
C THR A 64 -14.76 4.21 -7.39
N VAL A 65 -13.61 4.79 -7.76
CA VAL A 65 -13.04 5.96 -7.08
C VAL A 65 -13.07 7.19 -7.97
N ILE A 66 -12.44 7.12 -9.14
CA ILE A 66 -12.26 8.30 -9.99
C ILE A 66 -13.60 8.74 -10.56
N ILE A 67 -14.31 7.85 -11.24
CA ILE A 67 -15.53 8.17 -11.98
C ILE A 67 -16.66 8.65 -11.06
N PRO A 68 -17.00 7.96 -9.95
CA PRO A 68 -17.99 8.50 -9.03
C PRO A 68 -17.49 9.73 -8.26
N GLY A 69 -16.17 9.85 -8.05
CA GLY A 69 -15.54 10.97 -7.36
C GLY A 69 -15.57 12.29 -8.13
N ILE A 70 -15.37 12.27 -9.45
CA ILE A 70 -15.47 13.49 -10.30
C ILE A 70 -16.91 13.94 -10.50
N GLY A 71 -17.86 13.06 -10.23
CA GLY A 71 -19.23 13.44 -9.98
C GLY A 71 -20.17 13.48 -11.18
N ILE A 72 -20.00 12.55 -12.12
CA ILE A 72 -20.97 12.31 -13.20
C ILE A 72 -22.29 11.70 -12.67
N SER A 73 -23.27 11.49 -13.56
CA SER A 73 -24.58 10.94 -13.19
C SER A 73 -24.46 9.52 -12.60
N GLN A 74 -25.45 9.13 -11.78
CA GLN A 74 -25.53 7.79 -11.18
C GLN A 74 -25.54 6.69 -12.26
N SER A 75 -26.33 6.87 -13.32
CA SER A 75 -26.38 5.92 -14.45
C SER A 75 -25.03 5.77 -15.13
N ALA A 76 -24.34 6.87 -15.44
CA ALA A 76 -23.04 6.82 -16.10
C ALA A 76 -21.96 6.19 -15.20
N CYS A 77 -22.01 6.41 -13.88
CA CYS A 77 -21.13 5.72 -12.94
C CYS A 77 -21.36 4.20 -12.98
N GLN A 78 -22.63 3.79 -12.98
CA GLN A 78 -23.01 2.38 -13.01
C GLN A 78 -22.59 1.72 -14.34
N ASP A 79 -22.83 2.38 -15.48
CA ASP A 79 -22.44 1.89 -16.81
C ASP A 79 -20.91 1.70 -16.91
N VAL A 80 -20.13 2.67 -16.43
CA VAL A 80 -18.66 2.57 -16.45
C VAL A 80 -18.18 1.47 -15.50
N PHE A 81 -18.81 1.32 -14.33
CA PHE A 81 -18.51 0.24 -13.41
C PHE A 81 -18.76 -1.13 -14.02
N GLU A 82 -19.90 -1.32 -14.68
CA GLU A 82 -20.23 -2.57 -15.36
C GLU A 82 -19.31 -2.85 -16.55
N MET A 83 -18.97 -1.81 -17.33
CA MET A 83 -18.00 -1.93 -18.42
C MET A 83 -16.64 -2.42 -17.92
N CYS A 84 -16.09 -1.80 -16.87
CA CYS A 84 -14.84 -2.25 -16.27
C CYS A 84 -14.97 -3.66 -15.70
N ARG A 85 -16.09 -3.96 -15.03
CA ARG A 85 -16.37 -5.28 -14.43
C ARG A 85 -16.38 -6.39 -15.47
N ASN A 86 -17.01 -6.16 -16.62
CA ASN A 86 -17.01 -7.12 -17.72
C ASN A 86 -15.59 -7.45 -18.22
N ILE A 87 -14.66 -6.50 -18.16
CA ILE A 87 -13.26 -6.74 -18.54
C ILE A 87 -12.55 -7.59 -17.48
N TYR A 88 -12.56 -7.19 -16.21
CA TYR A 88 -11.78 -7.89 -15.19
C TYR A 88 -12.44 -9.17 -14.66
N MET A 89 -13.75 -9.38 -14.86
CA MET A 89 -14.44 -10.65 -14.60
C MET A 89 -14.49 -11.58 -15.82
N ALA A 90 -13.88 -11.19 -16.95
CA ALA A 90 -13.81 -12.07 -18.11
C ALA A 90 -13.16 -13.41 -17.75
N PRO A 91 -13.50 -14.51 -18.46
CA PRO A 91 -12.91 -15.82 -18.23
C PRO A 91 -11.38 -15.72 -18.18
N LEU A 92 -10.78 -16.37 -17.18
CA LEU A 92 -9.34 -16.32 -16.87
C LEU A 92 -8.83 -15.01 -16.25
N MET A 93 -9.43 -13.85 -16.51
CA MET A 93 -8.90 -12.57 -16.03
C MET A 93 -8.94 -12.47 -14.51
N GLU A 94 -10.12 -12.69 -13.90
CA GLU A 94 -10.25 -12.64 -12.44
C GLU A 94 -9.36 -13.69 -11.74
N PRO A 95 -9.40 -14.99 -12.10
CA PRO A 95 -8.56 -16.00 -11.46
C PRO A 95 -7.06 -15.73 -11.58
N THR A 96 -6.59 -15.25 -12.73
CA THR A 96 -5.15 -15.05 -12.97
C THR A 96 -4.67 -13.70 -12.46
N MET A 97 -5.30 -12.61 -12.87
CA MET A 97 -4.83 -11.24 -12.60
C MET A 97 -5.19 -10.73 -11.22
N VAL A 98 -6.20 -11.29 -10.56
CA VAL A 98 -6.58 -10.91 -9.19
C VAL A 98 -6.08 -11.93 -8.19
N TYR A 99 -6.50 -13.19 -8.32
CA TYR A 99 -6.19 -14.21 -7.31
C TYR A 99 -4.77 -14.75 -7.41
N ALA A 100 -4.35 -15.26 -8.56
CA ALA A 100 -3.03 -15.87 -8.70
C ALA A 100 -1.92 -14.85 -8.44
N THR A 101 -1.97 -13.68 -9.07
CA THR A 101 -1.00 -12.59 -8.85
C THR A 101 -0.98 -12.10 -7.40
N GLY A 102 -2.14 -11.90 -6.78
CA GLY A 102 -2.27 -11.46 -5.39
C GLY A 102 -1.68 -12.47 -4.41
N ILE A 103 -2.02 -13.75 -4.55
CA ILE A 103 -1.50 -14.85 -3.73
C ILE A 103 0.02 -14.96 -3.91
N VAL A 104 0.51 -14.93 -5.15
CA VAL A 104 1.95 -15.01 -5.45
C VAL A 104 2.69 -13.80 -4.87
N HIS A 105 2.13 -12.59 -4.96
CA HIS A 105 2.71 -11.37 -4.39
C HIS A 105 2.84 -11.47 -2.87
N ILE A 106 1.75 -11.81 -2.17
CA ILE A 106 1.72 -11.91 -0.71
C ILE A 106 2.62 -13.07 -0.25
N GLY A 107 2.53 -14.22 -0.91
CA GLY A 107 3.32 -15.41 -0.61
C GLY A 107 4.82 -15.18 -0.77
N ALA A 108 5.26 -14.56 -1.86
CA ALA A 108 6.67 -14.21 -2.06
C ALA A 108 7.18 -13.24 -1.00
N GLY A 109 6.37 -12.26 -0.60
CA GLY A 109 6.72 -11.32 0.46
C GLY A 109 6.81 -11.95 1.84
N LEU A 110 5.92 -12.91 2.15
CA LEU A 110 5.98 -13.67 3.40
C LEU A 110 7.21 -14.60 3.42
N ALA A 111 7.45 -15.33 2.34
CA ALA A 111 8.61 -16.21 2.19
C ALA A 111 9.93 -15.45 2.32
N LEU A 112 10.04 -14.26 1.73
CA LEU A 112 11.22 -13.42 1.85
C LEU A 112 11.49 -13.00 3.30
N ARG A 113 10.45 -12.74 4.09
CA ARG A 113 10.57 -12.38 5.51
C ARG A 113 11.01 -13.59 6.33
N ILE A 114 10.43 -14.76 6.11
CA ILE A 114 10.84 -16.01 6.77
C ILE A 114 12.32 -16.30 6.46
N LEU A 115 12.71 -16.23 5.18
CA LEU A 115 14.10 -16.45 4.76
C LEU A 115 15.07 -15.47 5.43
N ARG A 116 14.71 -14.18 5.52
CA ARG A 116 15.54 -13.16 6.19
C ARG A 116 15.62 -13.35 7.70
N LEU A 117 14.54 -13.81 8.34
CA LEU A 117 14.54 -14.15 9.76
C LEU A 117 15.52 -15.31 10.03
N TRP A 118 15.50 -16.34 9.18
CA TRP A 118 16.38 -17.50 9.31
C TRP A 118 17.85 -17.16 9.01
N ALA A 119 18.09 -16.20 8.10
CA ALA A 119 19.42 -15.72 7.75
C ALA A 119 20.05 -14.78 8.79
N LYS A 120 19.30 -14.29 9.78
CA LYS A 120 19.74 -13.21 10.66
C LYS A 120 20.77 -13.71 11.67
N LYS A 121 22.07 -13.47 11.38
CA LYS A 121 23.19 -13.87 12.26
C LYS A 121 23.70 -12.80 13.24
N ARG A 122 23.29 -11.53 13.13
CA ARG A 122 23.74 -10.47 14.06
C ARG A 122 22.63 -9.45 14.36
N PRO A 123 22.51 -8.95 15.61
CA PRO A 123 21.69 -7.78 15.90
C PRO A 123 22.29 -6.56 15.17
N LYS A 124 21.44 -5.79 14.46
CA LYS A 124 21.86 -4.50 13.90
C LYS A 124 22.18 -3.56 15.06
N MET A 125 23.34 -2.92 15.02
CA MET A 125 23.70 -1.86 15.97
C MET A 125 22.62 -0.77 15.96
N LYS A 126 22.24 -0.29 17.14
CA LYS A 126 21.21 0.74 17.30
C LYS A 126 21.79 2.06 16.82
N GLU A 127 21.39 2.49 15.63
CA GLU A 127 21.80 3.75 15.04
C GLU A 127 21.25 4.92 15.86
N THR A 128 22.12 5.83 16.30
CA THR A 128 21.79 6.95 17.19
C THR A 128 21.42 8.23 16.45
N ASP A 129 21.64 8.29 15.14
CA ASP A 129 21.40 9.50 14.34
C ASP A 129 19.91 9.76 14.12
N ILE A 130 19.47 10.95 14.51
CA ILE A 130 18.08 11.40 14.43
C ILE A 130 17.73 11.85 13.00
N ILE A 131 18.71 12.35 12.25
CA ILE A 131 18.57 12.86 10.88
C ILE A 131 19.35 11.95 9.94
N ILE A 132 18.63 11.23 9.09
CA ILE A 132 19.22 10.30 8.14
C ILE A 132 19.55 11.07 6.85
N LYS A 133 20.82 11.04 6.44
CA LYS A 133 21.29 11.70 5.20
C LYS A 133 21.02 10.88 3.93
N GLU A 134 20.86 9.56 4.08
CA GLU A 134 20.58 8.65 2.95
C GLU A 134 19.09 8.59 2.60
N GLU A 135 18.71 9.06 1.40
CA GLU A 135 17.31 9.12 0.98
C GLU A 135 16.71 7.77 0.56
N ASN A 136 17.54 6.76 0.30
CA ASN A 136 17.17 5.45 -0.27
C ASN A 136 16.97 4.36 0.80
N ARG A 137 16.66 4.76 2.04
CA ARG A 137 16.44 3.78 3.10
C ARG A 137 14.99 3.35 3.23
N ASP A 138 14.84 2.04 3.37
CA ASP A 138 13.55 1.36 3.46
C ASP A 138 12.77 1.68 4.76
N ASP A 139 13.44 2.09 5.83
CA ASP A 139 12.85 2.40 7.14
C ASP A 139 12.27 3.83 7.23
N ILE A 140 12.60 4.68 6.27
CA ILE A 140 12.02 6.01 6.06
C ILE A 140 10.69 5.90 5.30
N GLY A 141 10.60 4.97 4.34
CA GLY A 141 9.49 4.90 3.38
C GLY A 141 9.47 6.13 2.47
N LEU A 142 8.30 6.75 2.29
CA LEU A 142 8.16 8.03 1.57
C LEU A 142 8.64 9.25 2.38
N GLY A 143 9.01 9.07 3.66
CA GLY A 143 9.45 10.15 4.56
C GLY A 143 8.29 10.84 5.28
N GLY A 144 8.51 11.28 6.52
CA GLY A 144 7.46 11.96 7.31
C GLY A 144 7.14 13.38 6.82
N ILE A 145 6.23 14.07 7.52
CA ILE A 145 5.87 15.48 7.20
C ILE A 145 7.12 16.37 7.11
N GLY A 146 8.12 16.17 7.99
CA GLY A 146 9.38 16.91 7.94
C GLY A 146 10.16 16.74 6.62
N THR A 147 10.06 15.57 5.97
CA THR A 147 10.67 15.34 4.66
C THR A 147 10.02 16.20 3.59
N ILE A 148 8.70 16.38 3.62
CA ILE A 148 7.98 17.22 2.65
C ILE A 148 8.48 18.68 2.70
N PHE A 149 8.81 19.16 3.89
CA PHE A 149 9.35 20.51 4.11
C PHE A 149 10.89 20.60 3.99
N GLY A 150 11.58 19.53 3.61
CA GLY A 150 13.03 19.55 3.43
C GLY A 150 13.83 19.55 4.74
N LEU A 151 13.21 19.25 5.88
CA LEU A 151 13.84 19.21 7.21
C LEU A 151 14.63 17.91 7.47
N GLY A 152 15.03 17.22 6.40
CA GLY A 152 15.72 15.92 6.45
C GLY A 152 14.79 14.71 6.56
N PHE A 153 15.39 13.51 6.57
CA PHE A 153 14.66 12.26 6.72
C PHE A 153 14.72 11.78 8.16
N LYS A 154 13.56 11.35 8.66
CA LYS A 154 13.43 10.65 9.94
C LYS A 154 12.96 9.25 9.70
N LYS A 155 13.44 8.33 10.53
CA LYS A 155 12.93 6.96 10.58
C LYS A 155 11.43 7.01 10.84
N SER A 156 10.66 6.21 10.10
CA SER A 156 9.22 6.12 10.35
C SER A 156 8.95 5.61 11.77
N TRP A 157 7.85 6.05 12.38
CA TRP A 157 7.44 5.53 13.69
C TRP A 157 7.31 4.00 13.71
N ILE A 158 6.83 3.42 12.61
CA ILE A 158 6.73 1.98 12.41
C ILE A 158 8.12 1.32 12.51
N SER A 159 9.09 1.80 11.73
CA SER A 159 10.43 1.20 11.74
C SER A 159 11.22 1.52 13.00
N SER A 160 10.89 2.61 13.69
CA SER A 160 11.44 2.93 15.01
C SER A 160 10.95 1.93 16.06
N THR A 161 9.65 1.64 16.09
CA THR A 161 9.00 0.74 17.05
C THR A 161 9.25 -0.74 16.72
N PHE A 162 9.22 -1.08 15.43
CA PHE A 162 9.41 -2.44 14.92
C PHE A 162 10.57 -2.46 13.93
N PRO A 163 11.83 -2.67 14.39
CA PRO A 163 13.02 -2.56 13.55
C PRO A 163 13.06 -3.49 12.33
N SER A 164 12.25 -4.55 12.32
CA SER A 164 12.12 -5.50 11.21
C SER A 164 11.07 -5.07 10.16
N PHE A 165 10.28 -4.04 10.42
CA PHE A 165 9.17 -3.59 9.58
C PHE A 165 9.47 -2.25 8.93
N THR A 166 9.33 -2.20 7.61
CA THR A 166 9.33 -0.96 6.83
C THR A 166 7.89 -0.44 6.72
N PRO A 167 7.65 0.86 6.47
CA PRO A 167 6.30 1.38 6.22
C PRO A 167 5.58 0.64 5.10
N LEU A 168 6.31 0.29 4.03
CA LEU A 168 5.77 -0.48 2.91
C LEU A 168 5.38 -1.92 3.31
N THR A 169 6.16 -2.56 4.19
CA THR A 169 5.82 -3.89 4.72
C THR A 169 4.60 -3.82 5.61
N PHE A 170 4.56 -2.84 6.52
CA PHE A 170 3.44 -2.65 7.44
C PHE A 170 2.15 -2.35 6.69
N SER A 171 2.19 -1.45 5.70
CA SER A 171 1.02 -1.17 4.86
C SER A 171 0.55 -2.42 4.09
N GLY A 172 1.46 -3.33 3.72
CA GLY A 172 1.08 -4.61 3.10
C GLY A 172 0.25 -5.52 4.01
N TYR A 173 0.60 -5.60 5.30
CA TYR A 173 -0.19 -6.37 6.27
C TYR A 173 -1.55 -5.74 6.53
N VAL A 174 -1.60 -4.42 6.73
CA VAL A 174 -2.86 -3.69 6.91
C VAL A 174 -3.74 -3.83 5.67
N LEU A 175 -3.15 -3.70 4.47
CA LEU A 175 -3.86 -3.86 3.21
C LEU A 175 -4.41 -5.27 3.04
N THR A 176 -3.64 -6.30 3.41
CA THR A 176 -4.10 -7.70 3.33
C THR A 176 -5.36 -7.92 4.17
N ALA A 177 -5.40 -7.41 5.40
CA ALA A 177 -6.58 -7.49 6.26
C ALA A 177 -7.76 -6.68 5.70
N ALA A 178 -7.51 -5.46 5.23
CA ALA A 178 -8.55 -4.60 4.66
C ALA A 178 -9.14 -5.18 3.36
N VAL A 179 -8.31 -5.77 2.49
CA VAL A 179 -8.74 -6.48 1.28
C VAL A 179 -9.53 -7.74 1.65
N ALA A 180 -9.10 -8.50 2.66
CA ALA A 180 -9.87 -9.67 3.11
C ALA A 180 -11.28 -9.28 3.56
N TYR A 181 -11.42 -8.20 4.34
CA TYR A 181 -12.73 -7.66 4.72
C TYR A 181 -13.53 -7.18 3.50
N HIS A 182 -12.89 -6.47 2.56
CA HIS A 182 -13.52 -6.02 1.33
C HIS A 182 -14.04 -7.20 0.49
N VAL A 183 -13.23 -8.25 0.29
CA VAL A 183 -13.62 -9.48 -0.43
C VAL A 183 -14.74 -10.22 0.30
N ALA A 184 -14.71 -10.26 1.63
CA ALA A 184 -15.76 -10.89 2.42
C ALA A 184 -17.13 -10.23 2.17
N LYS A 185 -17.19 -8.90 2.18
CA LYS A 185 -18.44 -8.14 2.01
C LYS A 185 -18.88 -7.97 0.55
N MET A 186 -17.93 -7.85 -0.38
CA MET A 186 -18.24 -7.58 -1.80
C MET A 186 -18.29 -8.84 -2.66
N LYS A 187 -17.81 -9.99 -2.17
CA LYS A 187 -17.81 -11.23 -2.94
C LYS A 187 -18.31 -12.44 -2.15
N LEU A 188 -17.73 -12.74 -0.99
CA LEU A 188 -18.10 -13.97 -0.26
C LEU A 188 -19.56 -13.96 0.22
N GLY A 189 -20.05 -12.83 0.71
CA GLY A 189 -21.47 -12.66 1.06
C GLY A 189 -22.40 -12.97 -0.11
N PRO A 190 -22.29 -12.26 -1.25
CA PRO A 190 -23.06 -12.55 -2.46
C PRO A 190 -22.95 -14.01 -2.93
N VAL A 191 -21.73 -14.54 -3.03
CA VAL A 191 -21.49 -15.92 -3.49
C VAL A 191 -22.14 -16.95 -2.57
N SER A 192 -22.18 -16.71 -1.26
CA SER A 192 -22.83 -17.63 -0.32
C SER A 192 -24.35 -17.68 -0.44
N VAL A 193 -24.97 -16.65 -1.03
CA VAL A 193 -26.43 -16.55 -1.20
C VAL A 193 -26.85 -17.01 -2.60
N ASP A 194 -26.17 -16.53 -3.65
CA ASP A 194 -26.58 -16.77 -5.04
C ASP A 194 -25.61 -17.63 -5.85
N GLY A 195 -24.48 -18.04 -5.27
CA GLY A 195 -23.44 -18.80 -5.97
C GLY A 195 -22.53 -17.95 -6.86
N ASP A 196 -22.83 -16.66 -7.03
CA ASP A 196 -21.99 -15.71 -7.76
C ASP A 196 -22.00 -14.29 -7.12
N SER A 197 -21.25 -13.36 -7.72
CA SER A 197 -21.20 -11.95 -7.30
C SER A 197 -21.62 -11.00 -8.43
N SER A 198 -22.49 -11.45 -9.34
CA SER A 198 -22.89 -10.72 -10.55
C SER A 198 -23.78 -9.51 -10.25
N LEU A 199 -24.59 -9.59 -9.18
CA LEU A 199 -25.48 -8.53 -8.71
C LEU A 199 -24.77 -7.44 -7.89
N VAL A 200 -23.46 -7.55 -7.69
CA VAL A 200 -22.67 -6.56 -6.93
C VAL A 200 -22.42 -5.33 -7.81
N THR A 201 -23.27 -4.32 -7.65
CA THR A 201 -23.25 -3.04 -8.37
C THR A 201 -22.83 -1.86 -7.47
N LEU A 202 -22.72 -0.65 -8.02
CA LEU A 202 -22.55 0.53 -7.16
C LEU A 202 -23.78 0.77 -6.29
N SER A 203 -24.99 0.42 -6.75
CA SER A 203 -26.19 0.40 -5.90
C SER A 203 -26.04 -0.56 -4.71
N TYR A 204 -25.44 -1.75 -4.89
CA TYR A 204 -25.12 -2.62 -3.73
C TYR A 204 -24.16 -1.93 -2.75
N VAL A 205 -23.16 -1.19 -3.24
CA VAL A 205 -22.25 -0.42 -2.38
C VAL A 205 -23.00 0.67 -1.61
N THR A 206 -24.01 1.32 -2.21
CA THR A 206 -24.91 2.25 -1.50
C THR A 206 -25.64 1.57 -0.34
N HIS A 207 -26.16 0.35 -0.54
CA HIS A 207 -26.76 -0.42 0.55
C HIS A 207 -25.71 -0.75 1.62
N TYR A 208 -24.54 -1.24 1.24
CA TYR A 208 -23.44 -1.55 2.15
C TYR A 208 -23.02 -0.36 3.03
N LEU A 209 -23.03 0.86 2.49
CA LEU A 209 -22.69 2.07 3.23
C LEU A 209 -23.79 2.54 4.20
N ASN A 210 -25.04 2.09 4.01
CA ASN A 210 -26.20 2.56 4.75
C ASN A 210 -26.89 1.49 5.60
N GLN A 211 -26.58 0.22 5.40
CA GLN A 211 -27.22 -0.91 6.07
C GLN A 211 -26.18 -1.88 6.62
N SER A 212 -26.39 -2.30 7.87
CA SER A 212 -25.54 -3.27 8.56
C SER A 212 -26.31 -3.98 9.66
N PRO A 213 -25.99 -5.25 9.97
CA PRO A 213 -26.51 -5.96 11.14
C PRO A 213 -26.30 -5.21 12.46
N TRP A 214 -25.25 -4.39 12.55
CA TRP A 214 -24.93 -3.58 13.73
C TRP A 214 -25.45 -2.14 13.65
N GLY A 215 -26.41 -1.88 12.75
CA GLY A 215 -27.02 -0.57 12.57
C GLY A 215 -26.00 0.52 12.24
N LYS A 216 -26.14 1.70 12.88
CA LYS A 216 -25.30 2.87 12.60
C LYS A 216 -23.81 2.62 12.85
N LEU A 217 -23.45 1.85 13.88
CA LEU A 217 -22.06 1.52 14.16
C LEU A 217 -21.46 0.70 13.01
N GLY A 218 -22.20 -0.30 12.52
CA GLY A 218 -21.79 -1.10 11.39
C GLY A 218 -21.63 -0.28 10.10
N ASN A 219 -22.48 0.70 9.86
CA ASN A 219 -22.34 1.63 8.72
C ASN A 219 -21.04 2.46 8.82
N ILE A 220 -20.69 2.92 10.03
CA ILE A 220 -19.43 3.63 10.28
C ILE A 220 -18.23 2.70 10.01
N VAL A 221 -18.29 1.45 10.48
CA VAL A 221 -17.24 0.45 10.22
C VAL A 221 -17.13 0.18 8.72
N ASN A 222 -18.24 0.01 8.02
CA ASN A 222 -18.26 -0.24 6.58
C ASN A 222 -17.61 0.88 5.77
N TYR A 223 -17.96 2.13 6.09
CA TYR A 223 -17.33 3.31 5.51
C TYR A 223 -15.85 3.38 5.87
N GLY A 224 -15.49 3.20 7.15
CA GLY A 224 -14.11 3.23 7.62
C GLY A 224 -13.23 2.19 6.96
N MET A 225 -13.74 0.97 6.76
CA MET A 225 -13.02 -0.12 6.10
C MET A 225 -12.81 0.13 4.60
N LEU A 226 -13.80 0.72 3.91
CA LEU A 226 -13.61 1.16 2.52
C LEU A 226 -12.60 2.31 2.41
N ALA A 227 -12.66 3.28 3.32
CA ALA A 227 -11.68 4.37 3.36
C ALA A 227 -10.26 3.83 3.66
N LEU A 228 -10.15 2.85 4.55
CA LEU A 228 -8.89 2.20 4.92
C LEU A 228 -8.29 1.43 3.74
N VAL A 229 -9.08 0.57 3.08
CA VAL A 229 -8.57 -0.21 1.93
C VAL A 229 -8.14 0.73 0.80
N SER A 230 -8.90 1.80 0.52
CA SER A 230 -8.54 2.81 -0.48
C SER A 230 -7.23 3.52 -0.11
N TRP A 231 -7.15 4.14 1.07
CA TRP A 231 -5.94 4.86 1.50
C TRP A 231 -4.71 3.95 1.43
N VAL A 232 -4.77 2.80 2.11
CA VAL A 232 -3.61 1.93 2.29
C VAL A 232 -3.20 1.31 0.95
N SER A 233 -4.15 1.01 0.07
CA SER A 233 -3.84 0.52 -1.29
C SER A 233 -3.14 1.59 -2.14
N PHE A 234 -3.59 2.85 -2.10
CA PHE A 234 -2.90 3.96 -2.80
C PHE A 234 -1.48 4.11 -2.29
N TYR A 235 -1.30 4.16 -0.96
CA TYR A 235 0.02 4.26 -0.35
C TYR A 235 0.92 3.09 -0.75
N HIS A 236 0.45 1.84 -0.59
CA HIS A 236 1.25 0.64 -0.85
C HIS A 236 1.64 0.54 -2.32
N THR A 237 0.70 0.81 -3.23
CA THR A 237 0.93 0.72 -4.68
C THR A 237 1.89 1.81 -5.15
N VAL A 238 1.66 3.07 -4.79
CA VAL A 238 2.53 4.18 -5.20
C VAL A 238 3.92 4.03 -4.60
N SER A 239 4.02 3.72 -3.30
CA SER A 239 5.32 3.51 -2.64
C SER A 239 6.08 2.31 -3.24
N GLY A 240 5.38 1.21 -3.53
CA GLY A 240 5.95 0.02 -4.17
C GLY A 240 6.48 0.31 -5.58
N LEU A 241 5.70 1.02 -6.40
CA LEU A 241 6.12 1.42 -7.76
C LEU A 241 7.36 2.31 -7.73
N PHE A 242 7.39 3.30 -6.83
CA PHE A 242 8.52 4.20 -6.70
C PHE A 242 9.78 3.46 -6.26
N LYS A 243 9.64 2.52 -5.31
CA LYS A 243 10.73 1.63 -4.90
C LYS A 243 11.25 0.80 -6.07
N TYR A 244 10.37 0.15 -6.84
CA TYR A 244 10.78 -0.68 -7.98
C TYR A 244 11.41 0.12 -9.13
N ARG A 245 11.02 1.39 -9.30
CA ARG A 245 11.60 2.33 -10.28
C ARG A 245 12.80 3.11 -9.74
N ARG A 246 13.24 2.80 -8.51
CA ARG A 246 14.35 3.47 -7.80
C ARG A 246 14.19 5.00 -7.72
N GLN A 247 12.96 5.48 -7.53
CA GLN A 247 12.63 6.90 -7.47
C GLN A 247 12.63 7.37 -6.01
N PHE A 248 13.79 7.81 -5.52
CA PHE A 248 13.97 8.21 -4.11
C PHE A 248 14.10 9.71 -3.87
N SER A 249 14.15 10.51 -4.95
CA SER A 249 14.32 11.95 -4.87
C SER A 249 13.18 12.62 -4.10
N LEU A 250 13.48 13.74 -3.44
CA LEU A 250 12.47 14.52 -2.73
C LEU A 250 11.31 14.94 -3.64
N ARG A 251 11.58 15.33 -4.89
CA ARG A 251 10.54 15.67 -5.88
C ARG A 251 9.63 14.47 -6.16
N ALA A 252 10.20 13.28 -6.35
CA ALA A 252 9.44 12.06 -6.55
C ALA A 252 8.54 11.76 -5.34
N LYS A 253 9.06 11.86 -4.11
CA LYS A 253 8.28 11.68 -2.88
C LYS A 253 7.13 12.68 -2.75
N LYS A 254 7.34 13.96 -3.11
CA LYS A 254 6.27 14.97 -3.15
C LYS A 254 5.17 14.61 -4.15
N ILE A 255 5.54 14.18 -5.36
CA ILE A 255 4.59 13.71 -6.37
C ILE A 255 3.82 12.50 -5.85
N ALA A 256 4.50 11.52 -5.25
CA ALA A 256 3.87 10.34 -4.67
C ALA A 256 2.81 10.71 -3.62
N TYR A 257 3.14 11.60 -2.67
CA TYR A 257 2.18 12.10 -1.69
C TYR A 257 1.02 12.87 -2.33
N GLY A 258 1.29 13.69 -3.34
CA GLY A 258 0.24 14.38 -4.10
C GLY A 258 -0.75 13.41 -4.75
N VAL A 259 -0.25 12.36 -5.40
CA VAL A 259 -1.09 11.31 -6.03
C VAL A 259 -1.89 10.56 -4.98
N ILE A 260 -1.27 10.15 -3.87
CA ILE A 260 -1.95 9.44 -2.77
C ILE A 260 -3.05 10.32 -2.17
N ALA A 261 -2.76 11.59 -1.88
CA ALA A 261 -3.73 12.52 -1.30
C ALA A 261 -4.90 12.78 -2.26
N PHE A 262 -4.61 12.97 -3.55
CA PHE A 262 -5.63 13.16 -4.58
C PHE A 262 -6.57 11.95 -4.70
N LEU A 263 -6.02 10.74 -4.84
CA LEU A 263 -6.83 9.52 -4.95
C LEU A 263 -7.61 9.24 -3.66
N THR A 264 -7.01 9.49 -2.50
CA THR A 264 -7.70 9.35 -1.21
C THR A 264 -8.85 10.34 -1.09
N GLY A 265 -8.64 11.60 -1.46
CA GLY A 265 -9.68 12.62 -1.50
C GLY A 265 -10.82 12.25 -2.44
N LEU A 266 -10.50 11.83 -3.67
CA LEU A 266 -11.51 11.32 -4.61
C LEU A 266 -12.25 10.10 -4.07
N SER A 267 -11.58 9.18 -3.38
CA SER A 267 -12.23 8.01 -2.78
C SER A 267 -13.25 8.43 -1.71
N VAL A 268 -12.90 9.39 -0.86
CA VAL A 268 -13.82 9.91 0.15
C VAL A 268 -15.01 10.60 -0.51
N ILE A 269 -14.79 11.41 -1.55
CA ILE A 269 -15.86 12.05 -2.32
C ILE A 269 -16.76 11.01 -2.98
N SER A 270 -16.18 10.02 -3.67
CA SER A 270 -16.89 8.91 -4.31
C SER A 270 -17.79 8.19 -3.31
N MET A 271 -17.23 7.69 -2.21
CA MET A 271 -17.98 6.96 -1.19
C MET A 271 -19.08 7.82 -0.55
N THR A 272 -18.80 9.11 -0.32
CA THR A 272 -19.79 10.03 0.23
C THR A 272 -20.94 10.23 -0.75
N ARG A 273 -20.67 10.37 -2.06
CA ARG A 273 -21.71 10.47 -3.08
C ARG A 273 -22.53 9.20 -3.19
N LEU A 274 -21.87 8.04 -3.28
CA LEU A 274 -22.53 6.73 -3.34
C LEU A 274 -23.46 6.50 -2.15
N ARG A 275 -23.05 6.92 -0.94
CA ARG A 275 -23.87 6.83 0.27
C ARG A 275 -25.18 7.61 0.18
N HIS A 276 -25.23 8.67 -0.63
CA HIS A 276 -26.43 9.52 -0.79
C HIS A 276 -27.29 9.13 -2.01
N TRP A 277 -26.95 8.07 -2.72
CA TRP A 277 -27.86 7.52 -3.73
C TRP A 277 -29.08 6.87 -3.07
N ASP A 278 -30.19 6.82 -3.80
CA ASP A 278 -31.39 6.14 -3.36
C ASP A 278 -31.12 4.63 -3.19
N LEU A 279 -31.71 4.04 -2.15
CA LEU A 279 -31.64 2.61 -1.93
C LEU A 279 -32.56 1.89 -2.92
N GLU A 280 -32.06 0.82 -3.52
CA GLU A 280 -32.83 -0.06 -4.36
C GLU A 280 -33.95 -0.73 -3.56
N ILE A 281 -35.13 -0.79 -4.16
CA ILE A 281 -36.32 -1.43 -3.61
C ILE A 281 -36.68 -2.68 -4.41
N GLY A 282 -37.68 -3.44 -3.96
CA GLY A 282 -38.14 -4.64 -4.67
C GLY A 282 -37.18 -5.83 -4.55
N PHE A 283 -36.95 -6.54 -5.66
CA PHE A 283 -36.13 -7.75 -5.68
C PHE A 283 -34.67 -7.46 -5.33
N LEU A 284 -34.05 -6.49 -6.01
CA LEU A 284 -32.63 -6.16 -5.81
C LEU A 284 -32.35 -5.71 -4.36
N GLY A 285 -33.16 -4.81 -3.82
CA GLY A 285 -33.01 -4.36 -2.43
C GLY A 285 -33.11 -5.51 -1.41
N LYS A 286 -34.06 -6.43 -1.60
CA LYS A 286 -34.18 -7.65 -0.76
C LYS A 286 -32.96 -8.55 -0.89
N GLN A 287 -32.42 -8.68 -2.09
CA GLN A 287 -31.27 -9.53 -2.36
C GLN A 287 -29.99 -8.95 -1.74
N PHE A 288 -29.77 -7.64 -1.87
CA PHE A 288 -28.69 -6.92 -1.19
C PHE A 288 -28.76 -7.06 0.33
N ALA A 289 -29.96 -6.99 0.91
CA ALA A 289 -30.16 -7.23 2.33
C ALA A 289 -29.74 -8.66 2.75
N LYS A 290 -29.92 -9.69 1.91
CA LYS A 290 -29.40 -11.02 2.25
C LYS A 290 -27.88 -11.04 2.30
N TYR A 291 -27.21 -10.43 1.32
CA TYR A 291 -25.75 -10.40 1.26
C TYR A 291 -25.12 -9.71 2.46
N LEU A 292 -25.71 -8.59 2.91
CA LEU A 292 -25.16 -7.77 3.97
C LEU A 292 -25.23 -8.42 5.35
N PHE A 293 -26.13 -9.39 5.56
CA PHE A 293 -26.42 -9.99 6.85
C PHE A 293 -25.91 -11.42 7.00
N VAL A 294 -25.21 -11.94 5.98
CA VAL A 294 -24.67 -13.31 5.98
C VAL A 294 -23.18 -13.37 6.36
N VAL A 295 -22.43 -12.26 6.18
CA VAL A 295 -21.00 -12.11 6.49
C VAL A 295 -20.74 -10.80 7.23
#